data_AF-A0ABD2FR75-F1
#
_entry.id   AF-A0ABD2FR75-F1
#
_cell.length_a   1.000
_cell.length_b   1.000
_cell.length_c   1.000
_cell.angle_alpha   90.00
_cell.angle_beta   90.00
_cell.angle_gamma   90.00
#
_symmetry.space_group_name_H-M   'P 1'
#
loop_
_entity.id
_entity.type
_entity.pdbx_description
1 polymer ?
#
loop_
_entity_poly.entity_id
_entity_poly.type
_entity_poly.pdbx_seq_one_letter_code
_entity_poly.pdbx_strand_id
1 'polypeptide(L)'
;MIGCDWDDETGEVKGYEHYGFDGEDFIILDLETESWIAPTREAVLTKQKWEKNKALMAQRKNYFTQVCPEYLEKYVNLGRSSLMRTEIPSVSLLQKSPSSPVSCHATGFYPDRALMFWTRDGEELHDNVDHGEILPNHDGSFQMSVDLDVSSFPAEHWDKYRCVFQLSGVEEDHVIVLDSAVIRTNRGKTASQRLNGY
;
A
#
# COMPACT_ATOMS: atom_id res chain seq x y z
N MET A 1 -6.97 3.73 -17.93
CA MET A 1 -7.21 4.55 -16.73
C MET A 1 -7.81 5.89 -17.17
N ILE A 2 -8.91 6.31 -16.55
CA ILE A 2 -9.55 7.61 -16.79
C ILE A 2 -9.88 8.22 -15.43
N GLY A 3 -9.44 9.44 -15.16
CA GLY A 3 -9.68 10.09 -13.89
C GLY A 3 -9.09 11.50 -13.83
N CYS A 4 -9.16 12.12 -12.66
CA CYS A 4 -8.48 13.37 -12.36
C CYS A 4 -8.01 13.38 -10.91
N ASP A 5 -6.97 14.14 -10.67
CA ASP A 5 -6.59 14.59 -9.33
C ASP A 5 -7.04 16.04 -9.16
N TRP A 6 -7.41 16.38 -7.92
CA TRP A 6 -7.75 17.73 -7.51
C TRP A 6 -7.00 18.05 -6.22
N ASP A 7 -6.28 19.17 -6.22
CA ASP A 7 -5.60 19.72 -5.06
C ASP A 7 -6.49 20.79 -4.41
N ASP A 8 -6.89 20.58 -3.17
CA ASP A 8 -7.84 21.43 -2.45
C ASP A 8 -7.21 22.72 -1.89
N GLU A 9 -5.88 22.82 -1.84
CA GLU A 9 -5.15 24.01 -1.40
C GLU A 9 -4.95 25.00 -2.55
N THR A 10 -4.51 24.50 -3.71
CA THR A 10 -4.15 25.29 -4.90
C THR A 10 -5.28 25.38 -5.91
N GLY A 11 -6.24 24.44 -5.88
CA GLY A 11 -7.26 24.28 -6.90
C GLY A 11 -6.74 23.67 -8.21
N GLU A 12 -5.49 23.18 -8.25
CA GLU A 12 -4.92 22.54 -9.44
C GLU A 12 -5.69 21.24 -9.74
N VAL A 13 -5.96 21.01 -11.03
CA VAL A 13 -6.62 19.79 -11.52
C VAL A 13 -5.76 19.15 -12.59
N LYS A 14 -5.45 17.86 -12.42
CA LYS A 14 -4.74 17.05 -13.41
C LYS A 14 -5.68 16.00 -13.95
N GLY A 15 -5.84 15.94 -15.27
CA GLY A 15 -6.70 14.97 -15.94
C GLY A 15 -5.89 13.85 -16.59
N TYR A 16 -6.43 12.63 -16.57
CA TYR A 16 -5.79 11.46 -17.15
C TYR A 16 -6.77 10.67 -18.01
N GLU A 17 -6.35 10.31 -19.22
CA GLU A 17 -7.03 9.33 -20.09
C GLU A 17 -6.00 8.48 -20.82
N HIS A 18 -5.77 7.28 -20.30
CA HIS A 18 -4.74 6.35 -20.76
C HIS A 18 -5.40 5.03 -21.14
N TYR A 19 -5.08 4.51 -22.33
CA TYR A 19 -5.54 3.21 -22.77
C TYR A 19 -4.35 2.29 -22.97
N GLY A 20 -4.44 1.07 -22.44
CA GLY A 20 -3.48 0.00 -22.67
C GLY A 20 -4.06 -1.10 -23.56
N PHE A 21 -3.19 -1.77 -24.30
CA PHE A 21 -3.50 -2.93 -25.15
C PHE A 21 -2.41 -3.99 -24.91
N ASP A 22 -2.81 -5.23 -24.64
CA ASP A 22 -1.90 -6.34 -24.29
C ASP A 22 -0.93 -6.04 -23.13
N GLY A 23 -1.35 -5.18 -22.19
CA GLY A 23 -0.55 -4.77 -21.04
C GLY A 23 0.45 -3.65 -21.31
N GLU A 24 0.51 -3.14 -22.53
CA GLU A 24 1.38 -2.02 -22.93
C GLU A 24 0.57 -0.74 -23.16
N ASP A 25 1.23 0.42 -23.00
CA ASP A 25 0.61 1.71 -23.31
C ASP A 25 0.27 1.82 -24.80
N PHE A 26 -0.99 2.12 -25.09
CA PHE A 26 -1.49 2.19 -26.46
C PHE A 26 -1.75 3.62 -26.91
N ILE A 27 -2.53 4.40 -26.17
CA ILE A 27 -2.79 5.82 -26.48
C ILE A 27 -3.10 6.60 -25.21
N ILE A 28 -2.51 7.79 -25.09
CA ILE A 28 -2.53 8.62 -23.88
C ILE A 28 -2.97 10.04 -24.26
N LEU A 29 -3.92 10.62 -23.52
CA LEU A 29 -4.30 12.01 -23.69
C LEU A 29 -3.26 12.92 -23.05
N ASP A 30 -2.73 13.86 -23.82
CA ASP A 30 -2.00 15.01 -23.31
C ASP A 30 -2.95 16.20 -23.27
N LEU A 31 -3.42 16.51 -22.06
CA LEU A 31 -4.38 17.59 -21.84
C LEU A 31 -3.75 18.98 -21.99
N GLU A 32 -2.43 19.11 -21.76
CA GLU A 32 -1.71 20.39 -21.86
C GLU A 32 -1.61 20.82 -23.32
N THR A 33 -1.24 19.90 -24.20
CA THR A 33 -1.16 20.17 -25.64
C THR A 33 -2.47 19.93 -26.40
N GLU A 34 -3.51 19.49 -25.70
CA GLU A 34 -4.80 19.06 -26.25
C GLU A 34 -4.62 18.06 -27.41
N SER A 35 -3.76 17.07 -27.21
CA SER A 35 -3.38 16.09 -28.23
C SER A 35 -3.34 14.67 -27.66
N TRP A 36 -3.11 13.69 -28.53
CA TRP A 36 -2.92 12.30 -28.11
C TRP A 36 -1.50 11.84 -28.36
N ILE A 37 -0.88 11.17 -27.41
CA ILE A 37 0.39 10.48 -27.56
C ILE A 37 0.08 9.05 -27.98
N ALA A 38 0.73 8.58 -29.05
CA ALA A 38 0.62 7.22 -29.56
C ALA A 38 1.98 6.52 -29.42
N PRO A 39 2.23 5.80 -28.30
CA PRO A 39 3.49 5.09 -28.08
C PRO A 39 3.78 4.00 -29.13
N THR A 40 2.73 3.41 -29.71
CA THR A 40 2.82 2.35 -30.72
C THR A 40 2.35 2.83 -32.10
N ARG A 41 2.77 2.13 -33.17
CA ARG A 41 2.38 2.48 -34.55
C ARG A 41 0.90 2.21 -34.80
N GLU A 42 0.39 1.18 -34.16
CA GLU A 42 -0.99 0.70 -34.21
C GLU A 42 -1.96 1.79 -33.71
N ALA A 43 -1.53 2.60 -32.74
CA ALA A 43 -2.32 3.70 -32.18
C ALA A 43 -2.36 4.97 -33.05
N VAL A 44 -1.47 5.12 -34.03
CA VAL A 44 -1.37 6.35 -34.85
C VAL A 44 -2.66 6.66 -35.60
N LEU A 45 -3.33 5.62 -36.13
CA LEU A 45 -4.62 5.80 -36.83
C LEU A 45 -5.72 6.30 -35.88
N THR A 46 -5.74 5.78 -34.64
CA THR A 46 -6.69 6.23 -33.60
C THR A 46 -6.42 7.67 -33.21
N LYS A 47 -5.15 8.03 -32.94
CA LYS A 47 -4.71 9.41 -32.68
C LYS A 47 -5.22 10.36 -33.76
N GLN A 48 -4.93 10.09 -35.03
CA GLN A 48 -5.33 10.96 -36.14
C GLN A 48 -6.86 11.12 -36.23
N LYS A 49 -7.61 10.04 -36.00
CA LYS A 49 -9.07 10.05 -36.01
C LYS A 49 -9.63 10.90 -34.87
N TRP A 50 -9.09 10.76 -33.66
CA TRP A 50 -9.57 11.45 -32.47
C TRP A 50 -9.18 12.93 -32.47
N GLU A 51 -7.95 13.29 -32.86
CA GLU A 51 -7.49 14.69 -32.96
C GLU A 51 -8.23 15.49 -34.05
N LYS A 52 -8.70 14.81 -35.12
CA LYS A 52 -9.55 15.43 -36.14
C LYS A 52 -10.95 15.75 -35.61
N ASN A 53 -11.41 15.07 -34.56
CA ASN A 53 -12.70 15.33 -33.94
C ASN A 53 -12.57 16.41 -32.85
N LYS A 54 -12.69 17.68 -33.27
CA LYS A 54 -12.60 18.83 -32.35
C LYS A 54 -13.68 18.82 -31.26
N ALA A 55 -14.87 18.29 -31.53
CA ALA A 55 -15.93 18.18 -30.53
C ALA A 55 -15.55 17.18 -29.42
N LEU A 56 -14.92 16.05 -29.79
CA LEU A 56 -14.41 15.08 -28.82
C LEU A 56 -13.32 15.71 -27.93
N MET A 57 -12.36 16.42 -28.52
CA MET A 57 -11.30 17.08 -27.75
C MET A 57 -11.85 18.12 -26.77
N ALA A 58 -12.80 18.96 -27.22
CA ALA A 58 -13.46 19.92 -26.35
C ALA A 58 -14.24 19.24 -25.21
N GLN A 59 -14.92 18.13 -25.50
CA GLN A 59 -15.63 17.34 -24.49
C GLN A 59 -14.67 16.75 -23.46
N ARG A 60 -13.52 16.19 -23.89
CA ARG A 60 -12.50 15.66 -22.99
C ARG A 60 -11.91 16.74 -22.10
N LYS A 61 -11.56 17.88 -22.68
CA LYS A 61 -11.08 19.03 -21.93
C LYS A 61 -12.09 19.47 -20.86
N ASN A 62 -13.36 19.64 -21.24
CA ASN A 62 -14.41 19.99 -20.28
C ASN A 62 -14.61 18.93 -19.19
N TYR A 63 -14.54 17.64 -19.56
CA TYR A 63 -14.67 16.57 -18.60
C TYR A 63 -13.55 16.63 -17.54
N PHE A 64 -12.28 16.70 -17.95
CA PHE A 64 -11.17 16.67 -16.99
C PHE A 64 -10.99 17.96 -16.20
N THR A 65 -11.32 19.12 -16.78
CA THR A 65 -11.10 20.42 -16.12
C THR A 65 -12.29 20.91 -15.32
N GLN A 66 -13.51 20.37 -15.53
CA GLN A 66 -14.72 20.85 -14.86
C GLN A 66 -15.49 19.70 -14.21
N VAL A 67 -15.90 18.71 -15.01
CA VAL A 67 -16.82 17.66 -14.54
C VAL A 67 -16.14 16.75 -13.52
N CYS A 68 -14.97 16.21 -13.86
CA CYS A 68 -14.24 15.29 -13.00
C CYS A 68 -13.94 15.88 -11.60
N PRO A 69 -13.33 17.08 -11.48
CA PRO A 69 -13.07 17.67 -10.17
C PRO A 69 -14.36 18.00 -9.40
N GLU A 70 -15.44 18.46 -10.05
CA GLU A 70 -16.73 18.70 -9.39
C GLU A 70 -17.28 17.42 -8.74
N TYR A 71 -17.24 16.31 -9.47
CA TYR A 71 -17.68 15.02 -8.92
C TYR A 71 -16.72 14.50 -7.85
N LEU A 72 -15.40 14.67 -8.02
CA LEU A 72 -14.40 14.26 -7.04
C LEU A 72 -14.60 15.00 -5.72
N GLU A 73 -14.72 16.32 -5.74
CA GLU A 73 -15.02 17.15 -4.56
C GLU A 73 -16.31 16.69 -3.88
N LYS A 74 -17.37 16.46 -4.66
CA LYS A 74 -18.64 15.95 -4.13
C LYS A 74 -18.47 14.60 -3.42
N TYR A 75 -17.72 13.66 -3.99
CA TYR A 75 -17.53 12.35 -3.38
C TYR A 75 -16.61 12.39 -2.17
N VAL A 76 -15.57 13.25 -2.18
CA VAL A 76 -14.73 13.48 -0.99
C VAL A 76 -15.58 14.02 0.16
N ASN A 77 -16.46 14.98 -0.11
CA ASN A 77 -17.36 15.54 0.90
C ASN A 77 -18.37 14.52 1.42
N LEU A 78 -18.98 13.72 0.54
CA LEU A 78 -19.93 12.67 0.94
C LEU A 78 -19.26 11.50 1.67
N GLY A 79 -18.06 11.12 1.24
CA GLY A 79 -17.30 9.98 1.75
C GLY A 79 -16.30 10.34 2.86
N ARG A 80 -16.31 11.58 3.34
CA ARG A 80 -15.28 12.13 4.25
C ARG A 80 -15.05 11.25 5.47
N SER A 81 -16.13 10.74 6.10
CA SER A 81 -16.02 9.87 7.27
C SER A 81 -15.26 8.57 6.99
N SER A 82 -15.36 8.05 5.76
CA SER A 82 -14.68 6.83 5.35
C SER A 82 -13.27 7.10 4.83
N LEU A 83 -13.06 8.21 4.10
CA LEU A 83 -11.76 8.56 3.52
C LEU A 83 -10.77 9.11 4.56
N MET A 84 -11.27 9.85 5.55
CA MET A 84 -10.46 10.44 6.63
C MET A 84 -10.43 9.58 7.89
N ARG A 85 -10.88 8.32 7.82
CA ARG A 85 -10.80 7.41 8.95
C ARG A 85 -9.35 7.03 9.20
N THR A 86 -9.06 6.68 10.45
CA THR A 86 -7.78 6.09 10.84
C THR A 86 -8.09 4.80 11.55
N GLU A 87 -7.52 3.70 11.05
CA GLU A 87 -7.63 2.39 11.67
C GLU A 87 -6.22 1.96 12.08
N ILE A 88 -6.07 1.65 13.35
CA ILE A 88 -4.81 1.22 13.97
C ILE A 88 -4.67 -0.30 13.79
N PRO A 89 -3.51 -0.83 13.37
CA PRO A 89 -3.36 -2.26 13.15
C PRO A 89 -3.41 -3.06 14.45
N SER A 90 -3.76 -4.34 14.29
CA SER A 90 -3.27 -5.39 15.17
C SER A 90 -1.91 -5.87 14.65
N VAL A 91 -0.90 -5.90 15.53
CA VAL A 91 0.45 -6.38 15.19
C VAL A 91 0.73 -7.70 15.93
N SER A 92 1.29 -8.68 15.22
CA SER A 92 1.61 -9.98 15.80
C SER A 92 2.90 -10.56 15.23
N LEU A 93 3.61 -11.34 16.04
CA LEU A 93 4.77 -12.12 15.60
C LEU A 93 4.32 -13.53 15.25
N LEU A 94 4.64 -13.97 14.04
CA LEU A 94 4.24 -15.26 13.49
C LEU A 94 5.49 -16.07 13.12
N GLN A 95 5.49 -17.36 13.44
CA GLN A 95 6.58 -18.25 13.04
C GLN A 95 6.06 -19.64 12.64
N LYS A 96 6.40 -20.07 11.41
CA LYS A 96 5.98 -21.37 10.86
C LYS A 96 6.67 -22.54 11.57
N SER A 97 7.98 -22.42 11.80
CA SER A 97 8.81 -23.41 12.49
C SER A 97 10.00 -22.73 13.18
N PRO A 98 10.68 -23.37 14.15
CA PRO A 98 11.81 -22.75 14.86
C PRO A 98 12.97 -22.29 13.98
N SER A 99 13.12 -22.86 12.78
CA SER A 99 14.14 -22.48 11.80
C SER A 99 13.61 -21.54 10.71
N SER A 100 12.33 -21.18 10.75
CA SER A 100 11.75 -20.21 9.82
C SER A 100 12.01 -18.78 10.32
N PRO A 101 12.10 -17.81 9.40
CA PRO A 101 12.04 -16.40 9.76
C PRO A 101 10.82 -16.10 10.64
N VAL A 102 10.98 -15.12 11.53
CA VAL A 102 9.88 -14.58 12.31
C VAL A 102 9.26 -13.45 11.51
N SER A 103 7.99 -13.61 11.16
CA SER A 103 7.23 -12.60 10.46
C SER A 103 6.57 -11.67 11.47
N CYS A 104 6.89 -10.38 11.41
CA CYS A 104 6.08 -9.38 12.08
C CYS A 104 4.96 -8.96 11.12
N HIS A 105 3.71 -9.23 11.49
CA HIS A 105 2.54 -9.02 10.64
C HIS A 105 1.61 -7.98 11.26
N ALA A 106 1.31 -6.94 10.50
CA ALA A 106 0.34 -5.90 10.83
C ALA A 106 -0.89 -6.04 9.92
N THR A 107 -2.09 -5.97 10.48
CA THR A 107 -3.34 -6.03 9.71
C THR A 107 -4.44 -5.20 10.35
N GLY A 108 -5.38 -4.71 9.53
CA GLY A 108 -6.49 -3.87 9.98
C GLY A 108 -6.13 -2.40 10.09
N PHE A 109 -5.16 -1.93 9.29
CA PHE A 109 -4.78 -0.51 9.29
C PHE A 109 -5.33 0.25 8.08
N TYR A 110 -5.54 1.55 8.24
CA TYR A 110 -5.92 2.48 7.18
C TYR A 110 -5.45 3.89 7.55
N PRO A 111 -4.86 4.68 6.61
CA PRO A 111 -4.70 4.43 5.17
C PRO A 111 -3.57 3.44 4.83
N ASP A 112 -3.34 3.18 3.54
CA ASP A 112 -2.24 2.35 3.00
C ASP A 112 -0.86 3.02 3.06
N ARG A 113 -0.71 4.10 3.83
CA ARG A 113 0.57 4.78 4.02
C ARG A 113 1.15 4.40 5.37
N ALA A 114 1.94 3.34 5.39
CA ALA A 114 2.59 2.82 6.58
C ALA A 114 4.03 2.37 6.30
N LEU A 115 4.85 2.38 7.34
CA LEU A 115 6.19 1.83 7.34
C LEU A 115 6.28 0.73 8.39
N MET A 116 7.06 -0.30 8.10
CA MET A 116 7.29 -1.40 9.02
C MET A 116 8.73 -1.88 8.85
N PHE A 117 9.43 -2.07 9.96
CA PHE A 117 10.84 -2.44 9.95
C PHE A 117 11.26 -3.09 11.27
N TRP A 118 12.41 -3.77 11.25
CA TRP A 118 13.05 -4.31 12.44
C TRP A 118 14.14 -3.37 12.93
N THR A 119 14.28 -3.26 14.25
CA THR A 119 15.39 -2.57 14.90
C THR A 119 16.12 -3.50 15.85
N ARG A 120 17.41 -3.23 16.08
CA ARG A 120 18.21 -3.82 17.16
C ARG A 120 18.87 -2.71 17.93
N ASP A 121 18.66 -2.68 19.25
CA ASP A 121 19.24 -1.65 20.13
C ASP A 121 18.93 -0.20 19.67
N GLY A 122 17.81 -0.01 18.96
CA GLY A 122 17.36 1.28 18.43
C GLY A 122 17.79 1.62 17.00
N GLU A 123 18.65 0.81 16.37
CA GLU A 123 19.06 1.00 14.99
C GLU A 123 18.26 0.10 14.04
N GLU A 124 17.83 0.63 12.90
CA GLU A 124 17.12 -0.13 11.86
C GLU A 124 18.03 -1.21 11.25
N LEU A 125 17.46 -2.40 11.06
CA LEU A 125 18.13 -3.53 10.43
C LEU A 125 17.70 -3.65 8.97
N HIS A 126 18.69 -3.74 8.09
CA HIS A 126 18.48 -4.03 6.67
C HIS A 126 18.97 -5.43 6.27
N ASP A 127 19.95 -5.98 6.99
CA ASP A 127 20.46 -7.33 6.74
C ASP A 127 19.53 -8.39 7.34
N ASN A 128 19.31 -9.49 6.60
CA ASN A 128 18.47 -10.62 7.02
C ASN A 128 16.99 -10.24 7.29
N VAL A 129 16.55 -9.14 6.70
CA VAL A 129 15.19 -8.63 6.75
C VAL A 129 14.59 -8.66 5.35
N ASP A 130 13.37 -9.19 5.23
CA ASP A 130 12.60 -9.20 3.99
C ASP A 130 11.30 -8.41 4.17
N HIS A 131 11.09 -7.39 3.35
CA HIS A 131 9.92 -6.51 3.43
C HIS A 131 8.84 -6.98 2.47
N GLY A 132 7.65 -7.27 3.01
CA GLY A 132 6.46 -7.55 2.22
C GLY A 132 5.80 -6.29 1.67
N GLU A 133 4.91 -6.50 0.70
CA GLU A 133 4.06 -5.46 0.14
C GLU A 133 2.89 -5.11 1.09
N ILE A 134 2.30 -3.93 0.90
CA ILE A 134 1.01 -3.57 1.50
C ILE A 134 -0.09 -4.21 0.67
N LEU A 135 -0.89 -5.08 1.29
CA LEU A 135 -1.95 -5.83 0.65
C LEU A 135 -3.33 -5.38 1.18
N PRO A 136 -4.35 -5.27 0.32
CA PRO A 136 -5.69 -4.90 0.75
C PRO A 136 -6.42 -6.06 1.44
N ASN A 137 -7.24 -5.72 2.43
CA ASN A 137 -8.23 -6.61 3.05
C ASN A 137 -9.63 -6.39 2.43
N HIS A 138 -10.53 -7.35 2.61
CA HIS A 138 -11.90 -7.28 2.08
C HIS A 138 -12.74 -6.16 2.72
N ASP A 139 -12.43 -5.76 3.94
CA ASP A 139 -13.11 -4.68 4.67
C ASP A 139 -12.62 -3.28 4.29
N GLY A 140 -11.65 -3.17 3.37
CA GLY A 140 -11.06 -1.91 2.94
C GLY A 140 -9.95 -1.39 3.85
N SER A 141 -9.51 -2.17 4.84
CA SER A 141 -8.24 -1.98 5.56
C SER A 141 -7.08 -2.64 4.80
N PHE A 142 -5.87 -2.54 5.34
CA PHE A 142 -4.65 -3.09 4.76
C PHE A 142 -3.91 -4.01 5.73
N GLN A 143 -3.00 -4.80 5.18
CA GLN A 143 -2.06 -5.63 5.90
C GLN A 143 -0.66 -5.59 5.28
N MET A 144 0.37 -5.85 6.07
CA MET A 144 1.74 -6.01 5.58
C MET A 144 2.56 -6.84 6.57
N SER A 145 3.74 -7.29 6.14
CA SER A 145 4.66 -8.01 7.01
C SER A 145 6.12 -7.69 6.73
N VAL A 146 6.96 -7.84 7.75
CA VAL A 146 8.41 -7.79 7.62
C VAL A 146 9.01 -8.99 8.35
N ASP A 147 9.76 -9.79 7.61
CA ASP A 147 10.29 -11.07 8.07
C ASP A 147 11.75 -10.90 8.49
N LEU A 148 12.11 -11.40 9.67
CA LEU A 148 13.48 -11.41 10.19
C LEU A 148 14.00 -12.83 10.26
N ASP A 149 15.13 -13.11 9.61
CA ASP A 149 15.82 -14.38 9.77
C ASP A 149 16.57 -14.43 11.12
N VAL A 150 15.99 -15.21 12.03
CA VAL A 150 16.51 -15.43 13.39
C VAL A 150 17.47 -16.62 13.49
N SER A 151 17.76 -17.31 12.38
CA SER A 151 18.65 -18.49 12.38
C SER A 151 20.10 -18.15 12.72
N SER A 152 20.48 -16.88 12.57
CA SER A 152 21.84 -16.38 12.74
C SER A 152 22.20 -15.97 14.18
N PHE A 153 21.26 -15.99 15.13
CA PHE A 153 21.52 -15.61 16.52
C PHE A 153 20.62 -16.37 17.54
N PRO A 154 21.13 -16.62 18.75
CA PRO A 154 20.38 -17.36 19.77
C PRO A 154 19.20 -16.56 20.32
N ALA A 155 18.18 -17.28 20.80
CA ALA A 155 16.97 -16.72 21.41
C ALA A 155 17.25 -15.81 22.63
N GLU A 156 18.40 -15.99 23.28
CA GLU A 156 18.87 -15.19 24.42
C GLU A 156 19.14 -13.71 24.08
N HIS A 157 19.16 -13.34 22.80
CA HIS A 157 19.39 -11.96 22.34
C HIS A 157 18.15 -11.33 21.70
N TRP A 158 17.02 -12.03 21.70
CA TRP A 158 15.81 -11.58 21.02
C TRP A 158 15.18 -10.34 21.67
N ASP A 159 15.41 -10.13 22.96
CA ASP A 159 14.95 -8.96 23.74
C ASP A 159 15.44 -7.61 23.19
N LYS A 160 16.53 -7.63 22.41
CA LYS A 160 17.11 -6.45 21.75
C LYS A 160 16.43 -6.09 20.44
N TYR A 161 15.67 -7.02 19.86
CA TYR A 161 15.02 -6.87 18.56
C TYR A 161 13.59 -6.39 18.74
N ARG A 162 13.22 -5.37 17.98
CA ARG A 162 11.87 -4.80 17.99
C ARG A 162 11.36 -4.65 16.58
N CYS A 163 10.15 -5.11 16.34
CA CYS A 163 9.42 -4.76 15.14
C CYS A 163 8.66 -3.46 15.41
N VAL A 164 8.84 -2.49 14.53
CA VAL A 164 8.25 -1.15 14.60
C VAL A 164 7.31 -0.99 13.42
N PHE A 165 6.10 -0.52 13.68
CA PHE A 165 5.12 -0.14 12.68
C PHE A 165 4.70 1.31 12.90
N GLN A 166 4.75 2.11 11.82
CA GLN A 166 4.42 3.52 11.80
C GLN A 166 3.31 3.77 10.79
N LEU A 167 2.21 4.40 11.23
CA LEU A 167 1.08 4.75 10.37
C LEU A 167 1.10 6.25 10.05
N SER A 168 0.95 6.61 8.78
CA SER A 168 0.83 8.01 8.37
C SER A 168 -0.31 8.71 9.11
N GLY A 169 0.00 9.83 9.76
CA GLY A 169 -0.97 10.64 10.49
C GLY A 169 -1.22 10.18 11.93
N VAL A 170 -0.46 9.18 12.43
CA VAL A 170 -0.46 8.75 13.83
C VAL A 170 0.93 9.00 14.40
N GLU A 171 1.01 9.69 15.55
CA GLU A 171 2.29 10.01 16.20
C GLU A 171 2.90 8.83 16.96
N GLU A 172 2.06 7.87 17.37
CA GLU A 172 2.47 6.74 18.20
C GLU A 172 2.88 5.54 17.33
N ASP A 173 4.11 5.08 17.53
CA ASP A 173 4.62 3.87 16.90
C ASP A 173 4.10 2.61 17.60
N HIS A 174 3.71 1.62 16.81
CA HIS A 174 3.40 0.29 17.33
C HIS A 174 4.69 -0.54 17.40
N VAL A 175 5.13 -0.84 18.62
CA VAL A 175 6.37 -1.57 18.87
C VAL A 175 6.08 -2.90 19.55
N ILE A 176 6.55 -4.00 18.96
CA ILE A 176 6.53 -5.33 19.58
C ILE A 176 7.95 -5.86 19.73
N VAL A 177 8.30 -6.29 20.93
CA VAL A 177 9.60 -6.92 21.22
C VAL A 177 9.57 -8.36 20.73
N LEU A 178 10.65 -8.81 20.11
CA LEU A 178 10.81 -10.20 19.75
C LEU A 178 10.96 -11.05 21.02
N ASP A 179 9.94 -11.84 21.31
CA ASP A 179 9.95 -12.80 22.40
C ASP A 179 9.26 -14.09 21.95
N SER A 180 9.94 -15.22 22.17
CA SER A 180 9.40 -16.56 21.93
C SER A 180 8.03 -16.81 22.58
N ALA A 181 7.73 -16.15 23.71
CA ALA A 181 6.47 -16.29 24.43
C ALA A 181 5.28 -15.65 23.72
N VAL A 182 5.51 -14.62 22.88
CA VAL A 182 4.43 -13.92 22.15
C VAL A 182 4.30 -14.36 20.70
N ILE A 183 5.24 -15.16 20.19
CA ILE A 183 5.20 -15.72 18.84
C ILE A 183 4.03 -16.71 18.72
N ARG A 184 3.19 -16.47 17.71
CA ARG A 184 2.09 -17.38 17.35
C ARG A 184 2.59 -18.38 16.31
N THR A 185 2.33 -19.65 16.57
CA THR A 185 2.67 -20.76 15.66
C THR A 185 1.52 -21.75 15.57
N ASN A 186 1.33 -22.32 14.38
CA ASN A 186 0.31 -23.35 14.12
C ASN A 186 0.81 -24.76 14.44
N ARG A 187 1.99 -24.93 15.04
CA ARG A 187 2.43 -26.24 15.55
C ARG A 187 1.48 -26.71 16.65
N GLY A 188 0.94 -27.92 16.51
CA GLY A 188 0.30 -28.60 17.63
C GLY A 188 1.28 -28.73 18.79
N LYS A 189 0.82 -28.50 20.03
CA LYS A 189 1.65 -28.63 21.25
C LYS A 189 2.38 -29.97 21.21
N THR A 190 3.71 -29.95 21.23
CA THR A 190 4.52 -31.17 21.34
C THR A 190 4.28 -31.83 22.70
N ALA A 191 4.47 -33.15 22.80
CA ALA A 191 4.21 -33.92 24.01
C ALA A 191 4.93 -33.36 25.26
N SER A 192 6.12 -32.78 25.08
CA SER A 192 6.90 -32.15 26.17
C SER A 192 6.25 -30.89 26.76
N GLN A 193 5.45 -30.14 25.98
CA GLN A 193 4.75 -28.94 26.48
C GLN A 193 3.48 -29.28 27.28
N ARG A 194 3.03 -30.54 27.26
CA ARG A 194 1.90 -31.01 28.08
C ARG A 194 2.30 -31.43 29.50
N LEU A 195 3.60 -31.68 29.73
CA LEU A 195 4.10 -32.19 31.01
C LEU A 195 4.50 -31.08 32.00
N ASN A 196 4.69 -29.83 31.55
CA ASN A 196 5.00 -28.69 32.42
C ASN A 196 3.73 -27.97 32.96
N GLY A 197 2.57 -28.64 32.92
CA GLY A 197 1.27 -28.10 33.32
C GLY A 197 0.64 -28.79 34.53
N TYR A 198 1.43 -29.49 35.35
CA TYR A 198 1.02 -30.05 36.65
C TYR A 198 1.97 -29.59 37.74
#